data_AF-A0A7Y2YLV7-F1
#
_entry.id   AF-A0A7Y2YLV7-F1
#
_cell.length_a   1.000
_cell.length_b   1.000
_cell.length_c   1.000
_cell.angle_alpha   90.00
_cell.angle_beta   90.00
_cell.angle_gamma   90.00
#
_symmetry.space_group_name_H-M   'P 1'
#
loop_
_entity.id
_entity.type
_entity.pdbx_description
1 polymer ?
#
loop_
_entity_poly.entity_id
_entity_poly.type
_entity_poly.pdbx_seq_one_letter_code
_entity_poly.pdbx_strand_id
1 'polypeptide(L)'
;MHASEEPIKTAAEETARQPMTQDPVCNFLLNAGRLKPNDLKRAVTYRDQHGGDLVTLLVRLGLVSERDVAEAEAGLLDLPL
;
A
#
# COMPACT_ATOMS: atom_id res chain seq x y z
N MET A 1 -6.20 -4.26 -54.86
CA MET A 1 -6.15 -5.70 -54.54
C MET A 1 -5.21 -5.88 -53.36
N HIS A 2 -5.70 -6.56 -52.31
CA HIS A 2 -5.02 -7.00 -51.08
C HIS A 2 -4.66 -5.90 -50.07
N ALA A 3 -5.46 -5.74 -49.01
CA ALA A 3 -5.49 -6.52 -47.76
C ALA A 3 -4.41 -6.00 -46.80
N SER A 4 -4.79 -5.14 -45.84
CA SER A 4 -5.15 -5.55 -44.47
C SER A 4 -3.96 -6.13 -43.73
N GLU A 5 -3.38 -5.33 -42.83
CA GLU A 5 -3.05 -5.76 -41.47
C GLU A 5 -2.60 -4.52 -40.68
N GLU A 6 -3.55 -3.94 -39.94
CA GLU A 6 -3.24 -3.44 -38.61
C GLU A 6 -2.83 -4.65 -37.78
N PRO A 7 -1.77 -4.56 -36.96
CA PRO A 7 -1.81 -5.40 -35.79
C PRO A 7 -1.34 -4.66 -34.52
N ILE A 8 -2.16 -4.90 -33.49
CA ILE A 8 -1.80 -5.01 -32.07
C ILE A 8 -1.73 -3.72 -31.27
N LYS A 9 -2.93 -3.22 -30.99
CA LYS A 9 -3.28 -2.68 -29.67
C LYS A 9 -3.13 -3.82 -28.66
N THR A 10 -2.10 -3.82 -27.82
CA THR A 10 -2.01 -4.75 -26.68
C THR A 10 -1.39 -4.05 -25.48
N ALA A 11 -2.04 -4.31 -24.35
CA ALA A 11 -1.67 -3.95 -22.99
C ALA A 11 -1.80 -2.47 -22.62
N ALA A 12 -3.02 -1.95 -22.74
CA ALA A 12 -3.55 -0.99 -21.78
C ALA A 12 -3.77 -1.65 -20.39
N GLU A 13 -2.74 -2.34 -19.89
CA GLU A 13 -2.66 -2.98 -18.57
C GLU A 13 -1.32 -2.63 -17.91
N GLU A 14 -0.94 -1.35 -17.99
CA GLU A 14 -0.05 -0.74 -17.01
C GLU A 14 -0.88 0.07 -15.99
N THR A 15 -2.09 -0.40 -15.70
CA THR A 15 -2.81 0.06 -14.51
C THR A 15 -2.16 -0.61 -13.31
N ALA A 16 -1.36 0.18 -12.60
CA ALA A 16 -0.97 -0.03 -11.21
C ALA A 16 -0.04 -1.23 -10.93
N ARG A 17 1.15 -1.26 -11.54
CA ARG A 17 2.31 -1.90 -10.90
C ARG A 17 2.88 -0.97 -9.83
N GLN A 18 2.03 -0.52 -8.91
CA GLN A 18 2.48 0.25 -7.76
C GLN A 18 3.10 -0.75 -6.79
N PRO A 19 4.34 -0.55 -6.30
CA PRO A 19 4.73 -1.19 -5.07
C PRO A 19 3.90 -0.55 -3.95
N MET A 20 2.63 -0.96 -3.84
CA MET A 20 1.94 -0.98 -2.56
C MET A 20 2.94 -1.64 -1.62
N THR A 21 3.33 -0.95 -0.56
CA THR A 21 4.40 -1.34 0.34
C THR A 21 4.41 -2.86 0.50
N GLN A 22 5.58 -3.52 0.39
CA GLN A 22 5.65 -4.99 0.59
C GLN A 22 5.12 -5.42 1.97
N ASP A 23 4.83 -4.47 2.85
CA ASP A 23 4.21 -4.64 4.13
C ASP A 23 2.68 -4.90 4.01
N PRO A 24 2.21 -6.09 4.42
CA PRO A 24 0.79 -6.45 4.35
C PRO A 24 -0.09 -5.61 5.29
N VAL A 25 0.45 -5.13 6.41
CA VAL A 25 -0.28 -4.29 7.38
C VAL A 25 -0.64 -2.95 6.73
N CYS A 26 0.32 -2.31 6.05
CA CYS A 26 0.08 -1.09 5.30
C CYS A 26 -1.00 -1.27 4.23
N ASN A 27 -0.99 -2.39 3.51
CA ASN A 27 -1.97 -2.68 2.47
C ASN A 27 -3.37 -2.88 3.06
N PHE A 28 -3.47 -3.60 4.17
CA PHE A 28 -4.73 -3.74 4.90
C PHE A 28 -5.28 -2.39 5.34
N LEU A 29 -4.44 -1.54 5.95
CA LEU A 29 -4.84 -0.23 6.44
C LEU A 29 -5.29 0.71 5.31
N LEU A 30 -4.64 0.64 4.14
CA LEU A 30 -5.07 1.37 2.94
C LEU A 30 -6.44 0.88 2.46
N ASN A 31 -6.62 -0.44 2.34
CA ASN A 31 -7.86 -1.05 1.85
C ASN A 31 -9.03 -0.79 2.81
N ALA A 32 -8.77 -0.76 4.13
CA ALA A 32 -9.74 -0.42 5.16
C ALA A 32 -10.03 1.09 5.25
N GLY A 33 -9.32 1.94 4.49
CA GLY A 33 -9.47 3.41 4.52
C GLY A 33 -8.91 4.08 5.79
N ARG A 34 -8.16 3.33 6.61
CA ARG A 34 -7.57 3.80 7.88
C ARG A 34 -6.22 4.49 7.69
N LEU A 35 -5.56 4.21 6.56
CA LEU A 35 -4.36 4.90 6.11
C LEU A 35 -4.62 5.53 4.75
N LYS A 36 -4.15 6.76 4.55
CA LYS A 36 -4.23 7.43 3.24
C LYS A 36 -2.97 7.16 2.42
N PRO A 37 -3.06 6.99 1.08
CA PRO A 37 -1.90 6.77 0.23
C PRO A 37 -0.82 7.88 0.32
N ASN A 38 -1.25 9.13 0.46
CA ASN A 38 -0.33 10.26 0.62
C ASN A 38 0.43 10.21 1.95
N ASP A 39 -0.22 9.77 3.02
CA ASP A 39 0.38 9.67 4.34
C ASP A 39 1.35 8.49 4.41
N LEU A 40 1.01 7.37 3.76
CA LEU A 40 1.96 6.28 3.55
C LEU A 40 3.21 6.74 2.79
N LYS A 41 3.05 7.48 1.69
CA LYS A 41 4.18 8.01 0.93
C LYS A 41 5.07 8.92 1.79
N ARG A 42 4.46 9.75 2.65
CA ARG A 42 5.21 10.59 3.61
C ARG A 42 5.99 9.75 4.62
N ALA A 43 5.36 8.73 5.20
CA ALA A 43 6.00 7.85 6.17
C ALA A 43 7.15 7.05 5.56
N VAL A 44 6.99 6.55 4.33
CA VAL A 44 8.07 5.88 3.56
C VAL A 44 9.24 6.82 3.33
N THR A 45 8.99 8.03 2.82
CA THR A 45 10.05 9.04 2.62
C THR A 45 10.75 9.42 3.94
N TYR A 46 10.01 9.48 5.05
CA TYR A 46 10.59 9.73 6.36
C TYR A 46 11.48 8.57 6.82
N ARG A 47 11.00 7.33 6.70
CA ARG A 47 11.77 6.12 7.01
C ARG A 47 13.02 6.02 6.14
N ASP A 48 12.95 6.34 4.86
CA ASP A 48 14.12 6.23 3.97
C ASP A 48 15.22 7.25 4.33
N GLN A 49 14.86 8.38 4.95
CA GLN A 49 15.81 9.40 5.43
C GLN A 49 16.34 9.13 6.85
N HIS A 50 15.51 8.59 7.74
CA HIS A 50 15.82 8.47 9.18
C HIS A 50 15.96 7.02 9.66
N GLY A 51 15.64 6.05 8.81
CA GLY A 51 15.52 4.65 9.17
C GLY A 51 14.30 4.34 10.03
N GLY A 52 14.26 3.10 10.52
CA GLY A 52 13.23 2.62 11.44
C GLY A 52 12.18 1.72 10.79
N ASP A 53 11.28 1.22 11.62
CA ASP A 53 10.16 0.39 11.20
C ASP A 53 8.98 1.27 10.70
N LEU A 54 8.40 0.90 9.57
CA LEU A 54 7.36 1.72 8.93
C LEU A 54 6.08 1.75 9.75
N VAL A 55 5.61 0.60 10.24
CA VAL A 55 4.34 0.50 10.99
C VAL A 55 4.44 1.28 12.29
N THR A 56 5.57 1.15 12.99
CA THR A 56 5.90 1.92 14.19
C THR A 56 5.92 3.42 13.89
N LEU A 57 6.50 3.84 12.76
CA LEU A 57 6.52 5.25 12.36
C LEU A 57 5.13 5.79 12.07
N LEU A 58 4.26 5.02 11.41
CA LEU A 58 2.88 5.42 11.11
C LEU A 58 2.11 5.77 12.40
N VAL A 59 2.25 4.95 13.44
CA VAL A 59 1.64 5.20 14.76
C VAL A 59 2.25 6.44 15.42
N ARG A 60 3.59 6.52 15.48
CA ARG A 60 4.29 7.64 16.14
C ARG A 60 4.03 9.00 15.47
N LEU A 61 3.83 9.02 14.16
CA LEU A 61 3.47 10.21 13.40
C LEU A 61 1.96 10.54 13.50
N GLY A 62 1.16 9.72 14.17
CA GLY A 62 -0.28 9.89 14.31
C GLY A 62 -1.06 9.68 13.02
N LEU A 63 -0.48 8.97 12.05
CA LEU A 63 -1.10 8.70 10.75
C LEU A 63 -2.09 7.54 10.81
N VAL A 64 -1.91 6.66 11.80
CA VAL A 64 -2.82 5.56 12.18
C VAL A 64 -2.78 5.42 13.70
N SER A 65 -3.82 4.86 14.31
CA SER A 65 -3.80 4.53 15.74
C SER A 65 -3.23 3.13 16.00
N GLU A 66 -2.77 2.88 17.23
CA GLU A 66 -2.33 1.54 17.66
C GLU A 66 -3.44 0.50 17.50
N ARG A 67 -4.69 0.90 17.78
CA ARG A 67 -5.85 0.04 17.56
C ARG A 67 -6.03 -0.34 16.10
N ASP A 68 -5.79 0.60 15.18
CA ASP A 68 -5.91 0.32 13.76
C ASP A 68 -4.88 -0.70 13.29
N VAL A 69 -3.65 -0.56 13.79
CA VAL A 69 -2.56 -1.52 13.51
C VAL A 69 -2.90 -2.89 14.09
N ALA A 70 -3.34 -2.95 15.35
CA ALA A 70 -3.71 -4.21 15.98
C ALA A 70 -4.84 -4.94 15.21
N GLU A 71 -5.88 -4.22 14.79
CA GLU A 71 -6.97 -4.78 13.99
C GLU A 71 -6.48 -5.25 12.61
N ALA A 72 -5.52 -4.56 12.00
CA ALA A 72 -4.90 -5.00 10.76
C ALA A 72 -4.07 -6.28 10.93
N GLU A 73 -3.25 -6.35 11.98
CA GLU A 73 -2.43 -7.53 12.28
C GLU A 73 -3.30 -8.75 12.63
N ALA A 74 -4.31 -8.57 13.48
CA ALA A 74 -5.26 -9.63 13.81
C ALA A 74 -6.03 -10.12 12.59
N GLY A 75 -6.48 -9.20 11.72
CA GLY A 75 -7.15 -9.56 10.47
C GLY A 75 -6.25 -10.33 9.49
N LEU A 76 -4.94 -10.04 9.46
CA LEU A 76 -3.98 -10.76 8.62
C LEU A 76 -3.62 -12.14 9.18
N LEU A 77 -3.63 -12.28 10.50
CA LEU A 77 -3.30 -13.52 11.22
C LEU A 77 -4.51 -14.40 11.52
N ASP A 78 -5.72 -13.96 11.16
CA ASP A 78 -7.00 -14.60 11.50
C ASP A 78 -7.16 -14.83 13.02
N LEU A 79 -6.75 -13.83 13.81
CA LEU A 79 -6.84 -13.85 15.26
C LEU A 79 -8.00 -12.94 15.75
N PRO A 80 -8.65 -13.27 16.87
CA PRO A 80 -9.60 -12.37 17.51
C PRO A 80 -8.87 -11.17 18.14
N LEU A 81 -9.49 -9.99 18.09
CA LEU A 81 -9.00 -8.76 18.73
C LEU A 81 -9.97 -8.23 19.78
#